data_AF-A0A7X8GKT3-F1
#
_entry.id   AF-A0A7X8GKT3-F1
#
_cell.length_a   1.000
_cell.length_b   1.000
_cell.length_c   1.000
_cell.angle_alpha   90.00
_cell.angle_beta   90.00
_cell.angle_gamma   90.00
#
_symmetry.space_group_name_H-M   'P 1'
#
loop_
_entity.id
_entity.type
_entity.pdbx_description
1 polymer ?
#
loop_
_entity_poly.entity_id
_entity_poly.type
_entity_poly.pdbx_seq_one_letter_code
_entity_poly.pdbx_strand_id
1 'polypeptide(L)'
;MQFRQCGNSGCWVVVGCPSSSPGSRPRRPPRNTPPTTTSVNATTSFAKIAGAIRSGHLRPDLVPEDAALRLTALMDGLQTQWLFDRSIDMAASLQHVVDDWLTPSGRVAYETVAVTA
;
A
#
# COMPACT_ATOMS: atom_id res chain seq x y z
N MET A 1 -11.55 -6.16 -17.58
CA MET A 1 -10.15 -5.69 -17.38
C MET A 1 -9.25 -6.90 -17.40
N GLN A 2 -8.06 -6.82 -17.99
CA GLN A 2 -7.13 -7.95 -18.06
C GLN A 2 -5.75 -7.50 -17.56
N PHE A 3 -5.23 -8.17 -16.54
CA PHE A 3 -3.91 -7.92 -15.97
C PHE A 3 -2.91 -8.88 -16.61
N ARG A 4 -1.72 -8.38 -16.96
CA ARG A 4 -0.63 -9.23 -17.47
C ARG A 4 0.65 -8.95 -16.68
N GLN A 5 1.34 -10.03 -16.32
CA GLN A 5 2.58 -9.96 -15.56
C GLN A 5 3.74 -9.55 -16.49
N CYS A 6 4.51 -8.53 -16.10
CA CYS A 6 5.66 -8.02 -16.86
C CYS A 6 6.92 -8.83 -16.53
N GLY A 7 7.01 -10.02 -17.14
CA GLY A 7 8.11 -10.97 -16.92
C GLY A 7 8.13 -11.56 -15.51
N ASN A 8 9.25 -12.17 -15.12
CA ASN A 8 9.45 -12.75 -13.78
C ASN A 8 9.53 -11.69 -12.64
N SER A 9 9.33 -10.42 -12.95
CA SER A 9 9.53 -9.27 -12.04
C SER A 9 8.42 -9.07 -11.01
N GLY A 10 7.36 -9.90 -11.02
CA GLY A 10 6.17 -9.75 -10.15
C GLY A 10 5.28 -8.53 -10.46
N CYS A 11 5.75 -7.58 -11.26
CA CYS A 11 5.01 -6.38 -11.65
C CYS A 11 3.82 -6.72 -12.57
N TRP A 12 2.64 -6.19 -12.27
CA TRP A 12 1.41 -6.39 -13.04
C TRP A 12 1.01 -5.10 -13.75
N VAL A 13 0.64 -5.20 -15.03
CA VAL A 13 0.19 -4.06 -15.84
C VAL A 13 -1.24 -4.31 -16.32
N VAL A 14 -2.08 -3.28 -16.24
CA VAL A 14 -3.41 -3.26 -16.87
C VAL A 14 -3.23 -3.20 -18.39
N VAL A 15 -3.66 -4.25 -19.09
CA VAL A 15 -3.62 -4.28 -20.56
C VAL A 15 -4.66 -3.29 -21.08
N GLY A 16 -4.18 -2.16 -21.60
CA GLY A 16 -5.02 -1.07 -22.11
C GLY A 16 -4.36 0.32 -22.07
N CYS A 17 -3.33 0.53 -21.25
CA CYS A 17 -2.63 1.82 -21.19
C CYS A 17 -1.68 1.99 -22.40
N PRO A 18 -1.86 3.00 -23.28
CA PRO A 18 -1.01 3.21 -24.44
C PRO A 18 0.33 3.88 -24.08
N SER A 19 1.35 3.62 -24.90
CA SER A 19 2.73 4.12 -24.78
C SER A 19 3.53 3.66 -23.54
N SER A 20 4.39 2.66 -23.77
CA SER A 20 5.65 2.47 -23.03
C SER A 20 6.70 1.98 -24.03
N SER A 21 7.24 2.91 -24.82
CA SER A 21 8.19 2.61 -25.88
C SER A 21 9.57 2.24 -25.29
N PRO A 22 10.11 1.04 -25.55
CA PRO A 22 11.42 0.65 -25.03
C PRO A 22 12.55 1.34 -25.81
N GLY A 23 13.46 2.04 -25.11
CA GLY A 23 14.71 2.53 -25.73
C GLY A 23 15.41 3.72 -25.08
N SER A 24 14.75 4.52 -24.25
CA SER A 24 15.37 5.70 -23.61
C SER A 24 16.07 5.35 -22.29
N ARG A 25 17.34 5.75 -22.14
CA ARG A 25 18.01 5.76 -20.83
C ARG A 25 17.38 6.84 -19.93
N PRO A 26 17.27 6.64 -18.61
CA PRO A 26 16.77 7.67 -17.70
C PRO A 26 17.61 8.95 -17.79
N ARG A 27 16.98 10.09 -18.06
CA ARG A 27 17.61 11.41 -17.90
C ARG A 27 17.67 11.74 -16.41
N ARG A 28 18.75 12.38 -15.96
CA ARG A 28 18.83 12.87 -14.58
C ARG A 28 17.75 13.94 -14.35
N PRO A 29 16.87 13.80 -13.34
CA PRO A 29 15.83 14.78 -13.07
C PRO A 29 16.43 16.13 -12.61
N PRO A 30 15.77 17.27 -12.91
CA PRO A 30 16.24 18.59 -12.46
C PRO A 30 16.16 18.74 -10.93
N ARG A 31 16.96 19.67 -10.38
CA ARG A 31 17.18 19.82 -8.92
C ARG A 31 15.91 20.19 -8.12
N ASN A 32 14.90 20.71 -8.80
CA ASN A 32 13.59 21.11 -8.26
C ASN A 32 12.46 20.14 -8.62
N THR A 33 12.77 18.92 -9.07
CA THR A 33 11.75 17.86 -9.18
C THR A 33 11.30 17.48 -7.76
N PRO A 34 10.00 17.52 -7.40
CA PRO A 34 9.55 16.93 -6.15
C PRO A 34 9.89 15.43 -6.17
N PRO A 35 10.23 14.82 -5.01
CA PRO A 35 10.76 13.46 -4.96
C PRO A 35 9.80 12.48 -5.62
N THR A 36 10.16 12.03 -6.83
CA THR A 36 9.29 11.23 -7.67
C THR A 36 9.25 9.83 -7.12
N THR A 37 8.12 9.49 -6.50
CA THR A 37 7.84 8.18 -5.90
C THR A 37 8.78 7.83 -4.75
N THR A 38 8.38 8.21 -3.52
CA THR A 38 8.66 7.33 -2.38
C THR A 38 7.93 6.03 -2.64
N SER A 39 8.59 5.08 -3.31
CA SER A 39 8.13 3.71 -3.28
C SER A 39 8.30 3.25 -1.84
N VAL A 40 7.19 3.16 -1.11
CA VAL A 40 7.10 2.21 0.01
C VAL A 40 7.33 0.84 -0.61
N ASN A 41 8.60 0.46 -0.68
CA ASN A 41 9.04 -0.78 -1.31
C ASN A 41 8.21 -1.89 -0.67
N ALA A 42 7.43 -2.61 -1.48
CA ALA A 42 6.38 -3.50 -0.94
C ALA A 42 6.97 -4.49 0.09
N THR A 43 8.22 -4.92 -0.14
CA THR A 43 9.15 -5.60 0.79
C THR A 43 9.11 -5.09 2.24
N THR A 44 9.18 -3.78 2.46
CA THR A 44 9.16 -3.15 3.80
C THR A 44 7.79 -3.24 4.45
N SER A 45 6.72 -3.15 3.66
CA SER A 45 5.34 -3.32 4.14
C SER A 45 5.03 -4.79 4.44
N PHE A 46 5.44 -5.72 3.56
CA PHE A 46 5.37 -7.18 3.79
C PHE A 46 6.06 -7.57 5.10
N ALA A 47 7.30 -7.08 5.32
CA ALA A 47 8.07 -7.39 6.52
C ALA A 47 7.40 -6.92 7.81
N LYS A 48 6.73 -5.75 7.78
CA LYS A 48 5.94 -5.23 8.92
C LYS A 48 4.69 -6.08 9.18
N ILE A 49 3.91 -6.40 8.15
CA ILE A 49 2.70 -7.23 8.31
C ILE A 49 3.06 -8.63 8.80
N ALA A 50 4.06 -9.28 8.19
CA ALA A 50 4.55 -10.58 8.64
C ALA A 50 5.09 -10.54 10.08
N GLY A 51 5.66 -9.41 10.51
CA GLY A 51 6.05 -9.17 11.90
C GLY A 51 4.84 -9.12 12.85
N ALA A 52 3.82 -8.34 12.51
CA ALA A 52 2.61 -8.17 13.31
C ALA A 52 1.71 -9.42 13.35
N ILE A 53 1.76 -10.28 12.32
CA ILE A 53 1.16 -11.62 12.35
C ILE A 53 1.93 -12.53 13.33
N ARG A 54 3.27 -12.54 13.28
CA ARG A 54 4.11 -13.33 14.21
C ARG A 54 3.97 -12.89 15.67
N SER A 55 3.67 -11.62 15.95
CA SER A 55 3.37 -11.14 17.30
C SER A 55 1.90 -11.31 17.70
N GLY A 56 1.06 -11.92 16.87
CA GLY A 56 -0.36 -12.14 17.17
C GLY A 56 -1.18 -10.85 17.27
N HIS A 57 -0.75 -9.77 16.62
CA HIS A 57 -1.49 -8.50 16.52
C HIS A 57 -2.41 -8.46 15.29
N LEU A 58 -1.99 -9.08 14.19
CA LEU A 58 -2.81 -9.29 13.00
C LEU A 58 -3.25 -10.75 12.91
N ARG A 59 -4.40 -10.99 12.27
CA ARG A 59 -4.96 -12.34 12.09
C ARG A 59 -4.00 -13.28 11.34
N PRO A 60 -3.95 -14.57 11.69
CA PRO A 60 -3.03 -15.53 11.10
C PRO A 60 -3.42 -16.02 9.70
N ASP A 61 -4.62 -15.72 9.21
CA ASP A 61 -5.11 -16.08 7.88
C ASP A 61 -4.74 -15.04 6.78
N LEU A 62 -4.06 -13.95 7.16
CA LEU A 62 -3.58 -12.93 6.22
C LEU A 62 -2.26 -13.38 5.56
N VAL A 63 -2.27 -13.51 4.24
CA VAL A 63 -1.04 -13.61 3.43
C VAL A 63 -0.36 -12.22 3.44
N PRO A 64 0.90 -12.08 3.93
CA PRO A 64 1.54 -10.78 4.11
C PRO A 64 1.70 -9.96 2.82
N GLU A 65 1.95 -10.65 1.71
CA GLU A 65 2.15 -10.09 0.38
C GLU A 65 0.84 -9.46 -0.14
N ASP A 66 -0.24 -10.25 -0.14
CA ASP A 66 -1.59 -9.80 -0.50
C ASP A 66 -2.06 -8.66 0.40
N ALA A 67 -1.84 -8.77 1.71
CA ALA A 67 -2.29 -7.77 2.68
C ALA A 67 -1.62 -6.41 2.42
N ALA A 68 -0.30 -6.34 2.24
CA ALA A 68 0.34 -5.05 1.96
C ALA A 68 0.01 -4.50 0.57
N LEU A 69 -0.18 -5.38 -0.43
CA LEU A 69 -0.62 -4.95 -1.76
C LEU A 69 -2.03 -4.34 -1.71
N ARG A 70 -2.97 -4.98 -1.00
CA ARG A 70 -4.33 -4.47 -0.76
C ARG A 70 -4.29 -3.14 0.01
N LEU A 71 -3.48 -3.04 1.06
CA LEU A 71 -3.32 -1.81 1.85
C LEU A 71 -2.76 -0.66 1.00
N THR A 72 -1.80 -0.95 0.12
CA THR A 72 -1.20 0.06 -0.78
C THR A 72 -2.23 0.52 -1.81
N ALA A 73 -2.89 -0.40 -2.50
CA ALA A 73 -3.93 -0.08 -3.49
C ALA A 73 -5.14 0.65 -2.89
N LEU A 74 -5.50 0.35 -1.64
CA LEU A 74 -6.50 1.10 -0.87
C LEU A 74 -6.05 2.54 -0.65
N MET A 75 -4.81 2.76 -0.20
CA MET A 75 -4.27 4.10 0.04
C MET A 75 -4.14 4.93 -1.23
N ASP A 76 -3.63 4.33 -2.31
CA ASP A 76 -3.55 4.98 -3.63
C ASP A 76 -4.95 5.41 -4.11
N GLY A 77 -5.96 4.55 -3.92
CA GLY A 77 -7.36 4.82 -4.23
C GLY A 77 -7.96 5.94 -3.36
N LEU A 78 -7.85 5.86 -2.05
CA LEU A 78 -8.37 6.86 -1.11
C LEU A 78 -7.72 8.23 -1.33
N GLN A 79 -6.40 8.28 -1.53
CA GLN A 79 -5.68 9.51 -1.85
C GLN A 79 -6.14 10.10 -3.20
N THR A 80 -6.34 9.27 -4.22
CA THR A 80 -6.90 9.70 -5.51
C THR A 80 -8.30 10.30 -5.34
N GLN A 81 -9.18 9.63 -4.58
CA GLN A 81 -10.55 10.12 -4.36
C GLN A 81 -10.59 11.43 -3.55
N TRP A 82 -9.73 11.60 -2.54
CA TRP A 82 -9.60 12.86 -1.78
C TRP A 82 -9.10 14.03 -2.63
N LEU A 83 -8.36 13.79 -3.71
CA LEU A 83 -7.97 14.87 -4.63
C LEU A 83 -9.16 15.41 -5.45
N PHE A 84 -10.23 14.62 -5.61
CA PHE A 84 -11.47 15.05 -6.24
C PHE A 84 -12.53 15.54 -5.24
N ASP A 85 -12.72 14.84 -4.12
CA ASP A 85 -13.66 15.21 -3.06
C ASP A 85 -12.95 15.30 -1.71
N ARG A 86 -12.77 16.54 -1.24
CA ARG A 86 -12.06 16.83 0.01
C ARG A 86 -12.90 16.63 1.28
N SER A 87 -14.15 16.15 1.17
CA SER A 87 -14.97 15.73 2.31
C SER A 87 -14.74 14.28 2.75
N ILE A 88 -14.09 13.45 1.93
CA ILE A 88 -13.85 12.03 2.21
C ILE A 88 -12.94 11.84 3.43
N ASP A 89 -13.40 11.12 4.45
CA ASP A 89 -12.53 10.70 5.56
C ASP A 89 -11.69 9.46 5.15
N MET A 90 -10.48 9.73 4.65
CA MET A 90 -9.50 8.68 4.34
C MET A 90 -9.02 7.94 5.59
N ALA A 91 -8.99 8.59 6.75
CA ALA A 91 -8.45 8.02 7.98
C ALA A 91 -9.41 6.97 8.54
N ALA A 92 -10.71 7.31 8.68
CA ALA A 92 -11.74 6.34 9.03
C ALA A 92 -11.85 5.20 7.99
N SER A 93 -11.71 5.51 6.70
CA SER A 93 -11.74 4.51 5.62
C SER A 93 -10.59 3.51 5.70
N LEU A 94 -9.38 3.98 6.04
CA LEU A 94 -8.23 3.12 6.30
C LEU A 94 -8.40 2.32 7.60
N GLN A 95 -8.87 2.97 8.65
CA GLN A 95 -9.01 2.41 9.99
C GLN A 95 -9.90 1.17 10.00
N HIS A 96 -11.07 1.21 9.34
CA HIS A 96 -11.96 0.05 9.22
C HIS A 96 -11.26 -1.20 8.63
N VAL A 97 -10.41 -1.02 7.60
CA VAL A 97 -9.69 -2.15 6.98
C VAL A 97 -8.57 -2.67 7.87
N VAL A 98 -7.96 -1.83 8.70
CA VAL A 98 -7.02 -2.28 9.75
C VAL A 98 -7.79 -3.01 10.86
N ASP A 99 -8.96 -2.53 11.25
CA ASP A 99 -9.81 -3.13 12.29
C ASP A 99 -10.29 -4.55 11.96
N ASP A 100 -10.60 -4.83 10.70
CA ASP A 100 -10.92 -6.19 10.19
C ASP A 100 -9.73 -7.17 10.28
N TRP A 101 -8.51 -6.64 10.36
CA TRP A 101 -7.24 -7.40 10.37
C TRP A 101 -6.67 -7.56 11.79
N LEU A 102 -7.02 -6.70 12.73
CA LEU A 102 -6.56 -6.74 14.11
C LEU A 102 -7.18 -7.90 14.89
N THR A 103 -6.34 -8.62 15.65
CA THR A 103 -6.80 -9.52 16.71
C THR A 103 -7.24 -8.72 17.94
N PRO A 104 -7.94 -9.31 18.94
CA PRO A 104 -8.24 -8.63 20.19
C PRO A 104 -6.99 -8.11 20.93
N SER A 105 -5.88 -8.87 20.88
CA SER A 105 -4.58 -8.44 21.43
C SER A 105 -3.93 -7.32 20.60
N GLY A 106 -4.04 -7.38 19.27
CA GLY A 106 -3.56 -6.32 18.39
C GLY A 106 -4.33 -5.02 18.54
N ARG A 107 -5.65 -5.10 18.76
CA ARG A 107 -6.54 -3.96 19.03
C ARG A 107 -6.09 -3.18 20.26
N VAL A 108 -5.92 -3.86 21.39
CA VAL A 108 -5.41 -3.24 22.62
C VAL A 108 -4.03 -2.62 22.41
N ALA A 109 -3.13 -3.30 21.68
CA ALA A 109 -1.80 -2.76 21.36
C ALA A 109 -1.86 -1.51 20.46
N TYR A 110 -2.76 -1.49 19.47
CA TYR A 110 -2.97 -0.35 18.57
C TYR A 110 -3.58 0.85 19.31
N GLU A 111 -4.62 0.63 20.11
CA GLU A 111 -5.25 1.64 20.96
C GLU A 111 -4.24 2.23 21.96
N THR A 112 -3.39 1.40 22.56
CA THR A 112 -2.31 1.86 23.46
C THR A 112 -1.34 2.80 22.73
N VAL A 113 -0.92 2.47 21.50
CA VAL A 113 -0.05 3.34 20.70
C VAL A 113 -0.77 4.65 20.35
N ALA A 114 -2.04 4.58 19.91
CA ALA A 114 -2.83 5.74 19.51
C ALA A 114 -3.12 6.74 20.65
N VAL A 115 -3.15 6.27 21.92
CA VAL A 115 -3.28 7.13 23.12
C VAL A 115 -1.93 7.77 23.52
N THR A 116 -0.81 7.29 22.99
CA THR A 116 0.56 7.77 23.33
C THR A 116 1.25 8.58 22.22
N ALA A 117 0.55 8.88 21.13
CA ALA A 117 1.08 9.52 19.91
C ALA A 117 0.60 10.97 19.73
#